data_AF-A0A7S1V4D0-F1
#
_entry.id   AF-A0A7S1V4D0-F1
#
_cell.length_a   1.000
_cell.length_b   1.000
_cell.length_c   1.000
_cell.angle_alpha   90.00
_cell.angle_beta   90.00
_cell.angle_gamma   90.00
#
_symmetry.space_group_name_H-M   'P 1'
#
loop_
_entity.id
_entity.type
_entity.pdbx_description
1 polymer ?
#
loop_
_entity_poly.entity_id
_entity_poly.type
_entity_poly.pdbx_seq_one_letter_code
_entity_poly.pdbx_strand_id
1 'polypeptide(L)'
;KGIYVASVAVLAPQVATMKRFHEYTKSAVAHFVGVLSTLSQELHARPAPPTSLNLALSLLDVLVTLDDLKNMKASLNNDFSQYKRNLAFAKQAGASADELPPESDADTEANHTLYLFLANRSTITASLVKEISGKFADVFVTLLSHAADRLEQGKFALP
;
A
#
# COMPACT_ATOMS: atom_id res chain seq x y z
N LYS A 1 -9.22 -29.80 16.00
CA LYS A 1 -7.94 -29.23 16.48
C LYS A 1 -6.88 -29.19 15.35
N GLY A 2 -6.42 -30.33 14.81
CA GLY A 2 -5.29 -30.38 13.86
C GLY A 2 -5.44 -29.55 12.57
N ILE A 3 -6.64 -29.52 11.95
CA ILE A 3 -6.87 -28.75 10.70
C ILE A 3 -6.73 -27.24 10.92
N TYR A 4 -7.18 -26.71 12.07
CA TYR A 4 -7.10 -25.27 12.35
C TYR A 4 -5.65 -24.84 12.58
N VAL A 5 -4.89 -25.61 13.36
CA VAL A 5 -3.46 -25.37 13.62
C VAL A 5 -2.66 -25.44 12.32
N ALA A 6 -2.87 -26.47 11.51
CA ALA A 6 -2.21 -26.60 10.22
C ALA A 6 -2.55 -25.43 9.26
N SER A 7 -3.83 -25.03 9.22
CA SER A 7 -4.25 -23.89 8.39
C SER A 7 -3.63 -22.58 8.85
N VAL A 8 -3.52 -22.34 10.16
CA VAL A 8 -2.85 -21.17 10.72
C VAL A 8 -1.37 -21.17 10.38
N ALA A 9 -0.68 -22.32 10.48
CA ALA A 9 0.74 -22.44 10.16
C ALA A 9 1.04 -22.11 8.68
N VAL A 10 0.16 -22.51 7.75
CA VAL A 10 0.29 -22.19 6.32
C VAL A 10 -0.01 -20.72 6.02
N LEU A 11 -1.02 -20.15 6.66
CA LEU A 11 -1.45 -18.77 6.41
C LEU A 11 -0.58 -17.73 7.12
N ALA A 12 0.04 -18.06 8.25
CA ALA A 12 0.90 -17.15 9.03
C ALA A 12 1.97 -16.41 8.19
N PRO A 13 2.80 -17.06 7.36
CA PRO A 13 3.79 -16.35 6.54
C PRO A 13 3.14 -15.44 5.47
N GLN A 14 1.97 -15.81 4.96
CA GLN A 14 1.23 -14.99 4.01
C GLN A 14 0.69 -13.73 4.70
N VAL A 15 0.12 -13.86 5.89
CA VAL A 15 -0.34 -12.72 6.71
C VAL A 15 0.84 -11.81 7.10
N ALA A 16 2.01 -12.37 7.43
CA ALA A 16 3.21 -11.57 7.67
C ALA A 16 3.63 -10.77 6.43
N THR A 17 3.49 -11.34 5.23
CA THR A 17 3.73 -10.63 3.96
C THR A 17 2.70 -9.52 3.73
N MET A 18 1.42 -9.76 4.04
CA MET A 18 0.37 -8.73 3.98
C MET A 18 0.64 -7.57 4.94
N LYS A 19 1.11 -7.85 6.17
CA LYS A 19 1.54 -6.82 7.13
C LYS A 19 2.69 -5.97 6.57
N ARG A 20 3.74 -6.61 6.02
CA ARG A 20 4.86 -5.90 5.39
C ARG A 20 4.39 -5.05 4.22
N PHE A 21 3.48 -5.57 3.40
CA PHE A 21 2.89 -4.82 2.30
C PHE A 21 2.13 -3.59 2.81
N HIS A 22 1.32 -3.74 3.85
CA HIS A 22 0.61 -2.61 4.46
C HIS A 22 1.57 -1.52 4.95
N GLU A 23 2.61 -1.87 5.70
CA GLU A 23 3.62 -0.90 6.15
C GLU A 23 4.40 -0.26 4.99
N TYR A 24 4.74 -1.05 3.97
CA TYR A 24 5.36 -0.54 2.76
C TYR A 24 4.48 0.52 2.07
N THR A 25 3.16 0.29 1.95
CA THR A 25 2.26 1.27 1.33
C THR A 25 2.19 2.58 2.10
N LYS A 26 2.19 2.55 3.44
CA LYS A 26 2.26 3.76 4.28
C LYS A 26 3.56 4.53 4.04
N SER A 27 4.68 3.81 4.06
CA SER A 27 6.01 4.40 3.83
C SER A 27 6.14 4.99 2.42
N ALA A 28 5.62 4.29 1.40
CA ALA A 28 5.65 4.74 0.01
C ALA A 28 4.83 6.02 -0.20
N VAL A 29 3.64 6.11 0.40
CA VAL A 29 2.81 7.34 0.37
C VAL A 29 3.55 8.50 1.04
N ALA A 30 4.09 8.28 2.25
CA ALA A 30 4.84 9.32 2.96
C ALA A 30 6.07 9.81 2.17
N HIS A 31 6.80 8.88 1.55
CA HIS A 31 7.95 9.20 0.71
C HIS A 31 7.55 10.02 -0.53
N PHE A 32 6.48 9.62 -1.21
CA PHE A 32 5.98 10.33 -2.38
C PHE A 32 5.50 11.75 -2.04
N VAL A 33 4.83 11.94 -0.90
CA VAL A 33 4.47 13.27 -0.39
C VAL A 33 5.72 14.13 -0.14
N GLY A 34 6.79 13.53 0.38
CA GLY A 34 8.10 14.19 0.51
C GLY A 34 8.66 14.65 -0.83
N VAL A 35 8.61 13.79 -1.86
CA VAL A 35 9.04 14.14 -3.23
C VAL A 35 8.23 15.31 -3.79
N LEU A 36 6.90 15.30 -3.61
CA LEU A 36 6.05 16.42 -4.03
C LEU A 36 6.41 17.73 -3.30
N SER A 37 6.74 17.65 -2.02
CA SER A 37 7.17 18.82 -1.25
C SER A 37 8.49 19.40 -1.77
N THR A 38 9.48 18.55 -2.06
CA THR A 38 10.75 18.98 -2.66
C THR A 38 10.53 19.58 -4.05
N LEU A 39 9.72 18.93 -4.89
CA LEU A 39 9.41 19.43 -6.23
C LEU A 39 8.71 20.78 -6.21
N SER A 40 7.76 20.99 -5.29
CA SER A 40 7.09 22.28 -5.15
C SER A 40 8.10 23.37 -4.81
N GLN A 41 9.01 23.13 -3.85
CA GLN A 41 10.05 24.10 -3.50
C GLN A 41 10.99 24.40 -4.69
N GLU A 42 11.38 23.36 -5.44
CA GLU A 42 12.21 23.53 -6.63
C GLU A 42 11.51 24.36 -7.71
N LEU A 43 10.23 24.10 -7.99
CA LEU A 43 9.43 24.81 -8.98
C LEU A 43 9.31 26.31 -8.70
N HIS A 44 9.26 26.70 -7.42
CA HIS A 44 9.23 28.10 -7.02
C HIS A 44 10.57 28.82 -7.29
N ALA A 45 11.68 28.08 -7.30
CA ALA A 45 13.02 28.62 -7.52
C ALA A 45 13.45 28.57 -9.00
N ARG A 46 13.10 27.50 -9.72
CA ARG A 46 13.48 27.26 -11.13
C ARG A 46 12.59 26.18 -11.77
N PRO A 47 12.54 26.09 -13.11
CA PRO A 47 11.88 24.98 -13.78
C PRO A 47 12.44 23.63 -13.32
N ALA A 48 11.56 22.70 -12.96
CA ALA A 48 11.95 21.37 -12.52
C ALA A 48 12.60 20.57 -13.67
N PRO A 49 13.69 19.81 -13.42
CA PRO A 49 14.29 18.96 -14.42
C PRO A 49 13.29 17.89 -14.93
N PRO A 50 13.26 17.58 -16.25
CA PRO A 50 12.40 16.53 -16.81
C PRO A 50 12.56 15.17 -16.12
N THR A 51 13.77 14.83 -15.67
CA THR A 51 14.05 13.59 -14.94
C THR A 51 13.29 13.52 -13.61
N SER A 52 13.22 14.63 -12.87
CA SER A 52 12.52 14.69 -11.59
C SER A 52 11.00 14.55 -11.78
N LEU A 53 10.45 15.19 -12.82
CA LEU A 53 9.04 15.06 -13.19
C LEU A 53 8.70 13.62 -13.63
N ASN A 54 9.56 12.99 -14.43
CA ASN A 54 9.39 11.60 -14.85
C ASN A 54 9.40 10.64 -13.65
N LEU A 55 10.33 10.83 -12.70
CA LEU A 55 10.40 10.00 -11.50
C LEU A 55 9.13 10.15 -10.65
N ALA A 56 8.63 11.37 -10.48
CA ALA A 56 7.38 11.60 -9.75
C ALA A 56 6.18 10.92 -10.42
N LEU A 57 6.08 10.98 -11.75
CA LEU A 57 5.04 10.26 -12.51
C LEU A 57 5.16 8.74 -12.33
N SER A 58 6.36 8.17 -12.42
CA SER A 58 6.58 6.74 -12.20
C SER A 58 6.26 6.29 -10.78
N LEU A 59 6.57 7.11 -9.76
CA LEU A 59 6.20 6.80 -8.38
C LEU A 59 4.68 6.84 -8.17
N LEU A 60 4.00 7.82 -8.77
CA LEU A 60 2.55 7.91 -8.74
C LEU A 60 1.91 6.68 -9.40
N ASP A 61 2.41 6.27 -10.56
CA ASP A 61 1.96 5.08 -11.28
C ASP A 61 2.12 3.80 -10.46
N VAL A 62 3.26 3.63 -9.77
CA VAL A 62 3.46 2.51 -8.84
C VAL A 62 2.42 2.51 -7.72
N LEU A 63 2.13 3.66 -7.11
CA LEU A 63 1.14 3.75 -6.03
C LEU A 63 -0.27 3.38 -6.50
N VAL A 64 -0.67 3.86 -7.68
CA VAL A 64 -1.97 3.53 -8.30
C VAL A 64 -2.03 2.04 -8.64
N THR A 65 -1.00 1.52 -9.30
CA THR A 65 -0.90 0.10 -9.67
C THR A 65 -1.00 -0.82 -8.45
N LEU A 66 -0.34 -0.47 -7.34
CA LEU A 66 -0.42 -1.23 -6.11
C LEU A 66 -1.84 -1.26 -5.51
N ASP A 67 -2.56 -0.15 -5.60
CA ASP A 67 -3.94 -0.05 -5.10
C ASP A 67 -4.90 -0.86 -5.96
N ASP A 68 -4.71 -0.82 -7.29
CA ASP A 68 -5.50 -1.61 -8.24
C ASP A 68 -5.27 -3.11 -8.06
N LEU A 69 -4.01 -3.54 -7.96
CA LEU A 69 -3.66 -4.94 -7.67
C LEU A 69 -4.26 -5.39 -6.33
N LYS A 70 -4.22 -4.53 -5.30
CA LYS A 70 -4.84 -4.80 -4.01
C LYS A 70 -6.37 -4.92 -4.13
N ASN A 71 -7.00 -4.06 -4.92
CA ASN A 71 -8.45 -4.05 -5.14
C ASN A 71 -8.95 -5.26 -5.93
N MET A 72 -8.14 -5.79 -6.86
CA MET A 72 -8.47 -6.97 -7.65
C MET A 72 -8.34 -8.27 -6.83
N LYS A 73 -7.45 -8.30 -5.84
CA LYS A 73 -7.06 -9.54 -5.16
C LYS A 73 -7.91 -9.83 -3.92
N ALA A 74 -9.17 -10.18 -4.15
CA ALA A 74 -10.12 -10.56 -3.09
C ALA A 74 -9.61 -11.70 -2.19
N SER A 75 -8.72 -12.56 -2.70
CA SER A 75 -8.09 -13.64 -1.93
C SER A 75 -7.32 -13.12 -0.71
N LEU A 76 -6.73 -11.92 -0.75
CA LEU A 76 -5.99 -11.37 0.40
C LEU A 76 -6.90 -11.19 1.62
N ASN A 77 -8.09 -10.60 1.42
CA ASN A 77 -9.06 -10.41 2.49
C ASN A 77 -9.64 -11.77 2.96
N ASN A 78 -9.88 -12.69 2.03
CA ASN A 78 -10.39 -14.02 2.33
C ASN A 78 -9.40 -14.84 3.17
N ASP A 79 -8.13 -14.86 2.77
CA ASP A 79 -7.05 -15.59 3.44
C ASP A 79 -6.80 -15.03 4.85
N PHE A 80 -6.77 -13.69 4.98
CA PHE A 80 -6.64 -13.06 6.29
C PHE A 80 -7.85 -13.32 7.21
N SER A 81 -9.07 -13.28 6.65
CA SER A 81 -10.28 -13.61 7.39
C SER A 81 -10.33 -15.09 7.79
N GLN A 82 -9.81 -15.99 6.95
CA GLN A 82 -9.68 -17.41 7.25
C GLN A 82 -8.64 -17.66 8.33
N TYR A 83 -7.50 -16.98 8.28
CA TYR A 83 -6.45 -17.02 9.31
C TYR A 83 -7.02 -16.65 10.68
N LYS A 84 -7.70 -15.50 10.79
CA LYS A 84 -8.29 -15.04 12.07
C LYS A 84 -9.30 -16.02 12.64
N ARG A 85 -10.19 -16.57 11.80
CA ARG A 85 -11.19 -17.56 12.21
C ARG A 85 -10.55 -18.85 12.71
N ASN A 86 -9.59 -19.39 11.94
CA ASN A 86 -8.90 -20.61 12.32
C ASN A 86 -8.06 -20.45 13.57
N LEU A 87 -7.45 -19.28 13.78
CA LEU A 87 -6.70 -18.97 14.99
C LEU A 87 -7.63 -18.95 16.22
N ALA A 88 -8.79 -18.30 16.12
CA ALA A 88 -9.79 -18.30 17.19
C ALA A 88 -10.30 -19.72 17.51
N PHE A 89 -10.60 -20.53 16.49
CA PHE A 89 -11.04 -21.91 16.67
C PHE A 89 -9.93 -22.82 17.22
N ALA A 90 -8.67 -22.61 16.84
CA ALA A 90 -7.56 -23.37 17.38
C ALA A 90 -7.38 -23.10 18.88
N LYS A 91 -7.49 -21.83 19.31
CA LYS A 91 -7.47 -21.45 20.73
C LYS A 91 -8.62 -22.09 21.51
N GLN A 92 -9.84 -22.00 20.99
CA GLN A 92 -11.02 -22.63 21.60
C GLN A 92 -10.91 -24.16 21.69
N ALA A 93 -10.24 -24.78 20.72
CA ALA A 93 -10.00 -26.22 20.70
C ALA A 93 -8.83 -26.68 21.59
N GLY A 94 -8.26 -25.80 22.42
CA GLY A 94 -7.16 -26.13 23.34
C GLY A 94 -5.82 -26.33 22.65
N ALA A 95 -5.54 -25.59 21.58
CA ALA A 95 -4.17 -25.48 21.06
C ALA A 95 -3.28 -24.78 22.09
N SER A 96 -2.11 -25.38 22.33
CA SER A 96 -1.11 -24.82 23.23
C SER A 96 -0.43 -23.60 22.60
N ALA A 97 0.21 -22.77 23.44
CA ALA A 97 0.94 -21.60 22.98
C ALA A 97 2.07 -21.96 22.01
N ASP A 98 2.67 -23.14 22.14
CA ASP A 98 3.73 -23.65 21.25
C ASP A 98 3.21 -24.07 19.86
N GLU A 99 1.90 -24.37 19.74
CA GLU A 99 1.25 -24.77 18.49
C GLU A 99 0.77 -23.57 17.66
N LEU A 100 0.77 -22.35 18.22
CA LEU A 100 0.23 -21.16 17.58
C LEU A 100 1.31 -20.08 17.42
N PRO A 101 1.16 -19.20 16.41
CA PRO A 101 2.02 -18.02 16.30
C PRO A 101 1.90 -17.19 17.59
N PRO A 102 3.02 -16.67 18.12
CA PRO A 102 2.96 -15.73 19.24
C PRO A 102 2.16 -14.50 18.81
N GLU A 103 1.17 -14.11 19.63
CA GLU A 103 0.42 -12.88 19.46
C GLU A 103 0.82 -11.89 20.55
N SER A 104 1.43 -10.78 20.13
CA SER A 104 1.65 -9.62 20.99
C SER A 104 0.48 -8.62 20.91
N ASP A 105 0.41 -7.68 21.85
CA ASP A 105 -0.55 -6.57 21.75
C ASP A 105 -0.33 -5.75 20.47
N ALA A 106 0.93 -5.55 20.08
CA ALA A 106 1.29 -4.89 18.82
C ALA A 106 0.78 -5.68 17.59
N ASP A 107 0.77 -7.01 17.64
CA ASP A 107 0.21 -7.82 16.55
C ASP A 107 -1.30 -7.68 16.44
N THR A 108 -1.99 -7.46 17.56
CA THR A 108 -3.45 -7.26 17.59
C THR A 108 -3.81 -5.95 16.90
N GLU A 109 -3.10 -4.86 17.19
CA GLU A 109 -3.28 -3.56 16.53
C GLU A 109 -2.92 -3.62 15.04
N ALA A 110 -1.78 -4.25 14.69
CA ALA A 110 -1.39 -4.46 13.30
C ALA A 110 -2.43 -5.29 12.53
N ASN A 111 -3.03 -6.31 13.17
CA ASN A 111 -4.09 -7.11 12.57
C ASN A 111 -5.39 -6.31 12.38
N HIS A 112 -5.70 -5.37 13.29
CA HIS A 112 -6.86 -4.50 13.16
C HIS A 112 -6.71 -3.50 11.99
N THR A 113 -5.57 -2.81 11.92
CA THR A 113 -5.28 -1.88 10.83
C THR A 113 -5.19 -2.58 9.48
N LEU A 114 -4.58 -3.78 9.43
CA LEU A 114 -4.56 -4.62 8.24
C LEU A 114 -5.96 -5.05 7.79
N TYR A 115 -6.86 -5.38 8.72
CA TYR A 115 -8.26 -5.70 8.39
C TYR A 115 -8.94 -4.55 7.66
N LEU A 116 -8.83 -3.33 8.20
CA LEU A 116 -9.41 -2.14 7.57
C LEU A 116 -8.79 -1.84 6.21
N PHE A 117 -7.48 -2.03 6.08
CA PHE A 117 -6.76 -1.87 4.82
C PHE A 117 -7.26 -2.86 3.75
N LEU A 118 -7.37 -4.15 4.08
CA LEU A 118 -7.80 -5.18 3.14
C LEU A 118 -9.27 -5.06 2.77
N ALA A 119 -10.14 -4.71 3.73
CA ALA A 119 -11.58 -4.62 3.52
C ALA A 119 -12.01 -3.42 2.67
N ASN A 120 -11.33 -2.27 2.79
CA ASN A 120 -11.72 -1.05 2.09
C ASN A 120 -11.07 -0.94 0.72
N ARG A 121 -11.82 -0.47 -0.29
CA ARG A 121 -11.26 -0.24 -1.63
C ARG A 121 -10.47 1.07 -1.69
N SER A 122 -9.50 1.10 -2.59
CA SER A 122 -8.73 2.30 -2.95
C SER A 122 -8.09 3.01 -1.75
N THR A 123 -7.62 2.23 -0.78
CA THR A 123 -7.08 2.75 0.49
C THR A 123 -5.78 3.51 0.30
N ILE A 124 -4.94 3.10 -0.66
CA ILE A 124 -3.65 3.77 -0.90
C ILE A 124 -3.93 5.13 -1.54
N THR A 125 -4.80 5.17 -2.56
CA THR A 125 -5.22 6.41 -3.23
C THR A 125 -5.91 7.34 -2.25
N ALA A 126 -6.82 6.85 -1.41
CA ALA A 126 -7.49 7.66 -0.40
C ALA A 126 -6.50 8.25 0.62
N SER A 127 -5.50 7.47 1.05
CA SER A 127 -4.43 7.96 1.92
C SER A 127 -3.61 9.04 1.24
N LEU A 128 -3.26 8.84 -0.04
CA LEU A 128 -2.50 9.83 -0.80
C LEU A 128 -3.30 11.13 -0.96
N VAL A 129 -4.56 11.04 -1.40
CA VAL A 129 -5.46 12.20 -1.56
C VAL A 129 -5.58 12.98 -0.26
N LYS A 130 -5.72 12.29 0.88
CA LYS A 130 -5.79 12.94 2.19
C LYS A 130 -4.54 13.79 2.50
N GLU A 131 -3.35 13.28 2.18
CA GLU A 131 -2.09 13.97 2.48
C GLU A 131 -1.82 15.17 1.54
N ILE A 132 -2.23 15.06 0.28
CA ILE A 132 -1.99 16.07 -0.76
C ILE A 132 -3.14 17.09 -0.90
N SER A 133 -4.32 16.81 -0.33
CA SER A 133 -5.50 17.68 -0.52
C SER A 133 -5.20 19.12 -0.10
N GLY A 134 -5.45 20.06 -1.01
CA GLY A 134 -5.17 21.49 -0.80
C GLY A 134 -3.69 21.88 -0.87
N LYS A 135 -2.79 20.97 -1.29
CA LYS A 135 -1.34 21.21 -1.43
C LYS A 135 -0.88 20.83 -2.84
N PHE A 136 0.28 21.34 -3.26
CA PHE A 136 1.02 20.92 -4.46
C PHE A 136 0.25 21.05 -5.80
N ALA A 137 -0.76 21.92 -5.89
CA ALA A 137 -1.55 22.11 -7.11
C ALA A 137 -0.66 22.54 -8.30
N ASP A 138 0.31 23.41 -8.04
CA ASP A 138 1.38 23.83 -8.95
C ASP A 138 2.19 22.65 -9.49
N VAL A 139 2.54 21.69 -8.61
CA VAL A 139 3.29 20.49 -8.98
C VAL A 139 2.46 19.62 -9.91
N PHE A 140 1.19 19.35 -9.56
CA PHE A 140 0.32 18.51 -10.37
C PHE A 140 0.02 19.12 -11.74
N VAL A 141 -0.20 20.43 -11.83
CA VAL A 141 -0.36 21.13 -13.11
C VAL A 141 0.90 20.94 -13.97
N THR A 142 2.08 21.13 -13.38
CA THR A 142 3.35 20.94 -14.09
C THR A 142 3.56 19.49 -14.55
N LEU A 143 3.25 18.52 -13.68
CA LEU A 143 3.35 17.09 -14.01
C LEU A 143 2.38 16.70 -15.15
N LEU A 144 1.16 17.23 -15.12
CA LEU A 144 0.15 17.00 -16.17
C LEU A 144 0.58 17.60 -17.51
N SER A 145 1.03 18.86 -17.51
CA SER A 145 1.55 19.50 -18.73
C SER A 145 2.73 18.73 -19.30
N HIS A 146 3.68 18.33 -18.46
CA HIS A 146 4.83 17.53 -18.88
C HIS A 146 4.42 16.15 -19.44
N ALA A 147 3.44 15.48 -18.82
CA ALA A 147 2.93 14.21 -19.31
C ALA A 147 2.22 14.37 -20.67
N ALA A 148 1.43 15.44 -20.84
CA ALA A 148 0.76 15.76 -22.10
C ALA A 148 1.78 16.06 -23.22
N ASP A 149 2.78 16.90 -22.96
CA ASP A 149 3.84 17.22 -23.92
C ASP A 149 4.59 15.96 -24.37
N ARG A 150 4.86 15.04 -23.44
CA ARG A 150 5.51 13.76 -23.76
C ARG A 150 4.64 12.88 -24.66
N LEU A 151 3.34 12.85 -24.41
CA LEU A 151 2.38 12.09 -25.21
C LEU A 151 2.29 12.66 -26.63
N GLU A 152 2.15 13.98 -26.76
CA GLU A 152 2.06 14.68 -28.04
C GLU A 152 3.33 14.53 -28.89
N GLN A 153 4.50 14.57 -28.24
CA GLN A 153 5.80 14.47 -28.91
C GLN A 153 6.23 13.02 -29.21
N GLY A 154 5.40 12.01 -28.89
CA GLY A 154 5.75 10.60 -29.09
C GLY A 154 6.91 10.13 -28.21
N LYS A 155 7.20 10.82 -27.10
CA LYS A 155 8.35 10.55 -26.22
C LYS A 155 8.01 9.50 -25.14
N PHE A 156 7.64 8.31 -25.61
CA PHE A 156 7.43 7.12 -24.80
C PHE A 156 8.20 5.94 -25.42
N ALA A 157 8.85 5.14 -24.58
CA ALA A 157 9.73 4.06 -25.03
C ALA A 157 9.03 2.69 -25.07
N LEU A 158 7.95 2.50 -24.29
CA LEU A 158 7.23 1.25 -24.14
C LEU A 158 5.72 1.52 -23.93
N PRO A 159 4.83 0.57 -24.29
CA PRO A 159 3.39 0.62 -24.02
C PRO A 159 3.05 0.68 -22.52
#